data_AF-A0A2D8S4K0-F1
#
_entry.id   AF-A0A2D8S4K0-F1
#
_cell.length_a   1.000
_cell.length_b   1.000
_cell.length_c   1.000
_cell.angle_alpha   90.00
_cell.angle_beta   90.00
_cell.angle_gamma   90.00
#
_symmetry.space_group_name_H-M   'P 1'
#
loop_
_entity.id
_entity.type
_entity.pdbx_description
1 polymer ?
#
loop_
_entity_poly.entity_id
_entity_poly.type
_entity_poly.pdbx_seq_one_letter_code
_entity_poly.pdbx_strand_id
1 'polypeptide(L)' 'MTDVKFEDLLGTGAHFGHVTRKWHPNYKPYILMEKNGVHIINLQETVNAMNKATNFIKDIVTKNGEILFVGTKKQ' A
#
# COMPACT_ATOMS: atom_id res chain seq x y z
N MET A 1 -10.58 -14.04 -9.28
CA MET A 1 -9.60 -13.60 -8.26
C MET A 1 -10.38 -12.85 -7.21
N THR A 2 -10.15 -13.12 -5.94
CA THR A 2 -10.73 -12.36 -4.83
C THR A 2 -10.04 -11.00 -4.77
N ASP A 3 -10.79 -9.93 -5.01
CA ASP A 3 -10.27 -8.57 -4.85
C ASP A 3 -10.08 -8.26 -3.36
N VAL A 4 -8.93 -7.68 -3.02
CA VAL A 4 -8.62 -7.25 -1.65
C VAL A 4 -9.56 -6.12 -1.25
N LYS A 5 -10.25 -6.27 -0.14
CA LYS A 5 -11.20 -5.27 0.36
C LYS A 5 -10.56 -4.35 1.39
N PHE A 6 -11.23 -3.23 1.65
CA PHE A 6 -10.83 -2.30 2.69
C PHE A 6 -10.73 -2.98 4.06
N GLU A 7 -11.69 -3.86 4.38
CA GLU A 7 -11.76 -4.57 5.66
C GLU A 7 -10.58 -5.51 5.87
N ASP A 8 -10.07 -6.14 4.80
CA ASP A 8 -8.90 -7.03 4.86
C ASP A 8 -7.64 -6.23 5.25
N LEU A 9 -7.47 -5.03 4.67
CA LEU A 9 -6.36 -4.14 4.99
C LEU A 9 -6.49 -3.51 6.38
N LEU A 10 -7.72 -3.20 6.79
CA LEU A 10 -7.98 -2.67 8.12
C LEU A 10 -7.67 -3.72 9.19
N GLY A 11 -8.14 -4.95 9.02
CA GLY A 11 -7.97 -6.05 9.98
C GLY A 11 -6.51 -6.49 10.17
N THR A 12 -5.66 -6.29 9.15
CA THR A 12 -4.22 -6.60 9.23
C THR A 12 -3.37 -5.47 9.81
N GLY A 13 -3.94 -4.28 10.00
CA GLY A 13 -3.20 -3.10 10.49
C GLY A 13 -2.38 -2.40 9.41
N ALA A 14 -2.62 -2.65 8.12
CA ALA A 14 -1.86 -2.06 7.01
C ALA A 14 -1.99 -0.53 6.89
N HIS A 15 -2.94 0.08 7.63
CA HIS A 15 -3.16 1.52 7.67
C HIS A 15 -2.16 2.28 8.57
N PHE A 16 -1.37 1.58 9.39
CA PHE A 16 -0.39 2.24 10.25
C PHE A 16 0.86 2.63 9.45
N GLY A 17 1.09 3.93 9.35
CA GLY A 17 2.32 4.50 8.80
C GLY A 17 3.42 4.65 9.84
N HIS A 18 4.37 5.53 9.54
CA HIS A 18 5.45 5.88 10.46
C HIS A 18 5.05 7.02 11.42
N VAL A 19 5.90 7.23 12.43
CA VAL A 19 5.81 8.42 13.30
C VAL A 19 5.92 9.71 12.48
N THR A 20 5.20 10.76 12.90
CA THR A 20 5.06 12.02 12.15
C THR A 20 6.34 12.84 11.99
N ARG A 21 7.39 12.52 12.77
CA ARG A 21 8.74 13.07 12.56
C ARG A 21 9.56 12.33 11.47
N LYS A 22 9.16 11.13 11.06
CA LYS A 22 9.85 10.27 10.08
C LYS A 22 8.96 10.02 8.86
N TRP A 23 8.55 11.09 8.19
CA TRP A 23 7.75 11.02 6.97
C TRP A 23 8.35 11.89 5.86
N HIS A 24 7.93 11.63 4.62
CA HIS A 24 8.35 12.42 3.46
C HIS A 24 7.16 13.27 2.95
N PRO A 25 7.32 14.58 2.68
CA PRO A 25 6.22 15.49 2.32
C PRO A 25 5.36 15.03 1.14
N ASN A 26 5.97 14.36 0.15
CA ASN A 26 5.26 13.81 -1.00
C ASN A 26 4.19 12.75 -0.65
N TYR A 27 4.20 12.20 0.58
CA TYR A 27 3.16 11.28 1.01
C TYR A 27 1.90 11.96 1.52
N LYS A 28 1.86 13.29 1.62
CA LYS A 28 0.71 14.05 2.11
C LYS A 28 -0.62 13.65 1.44
N PRO A 29 -0.70 13.41 0.12
CA PRO A 29 -1.95 13.00 -0.52
C PRO A 29 -2.47 11.62 -0.07
N TYR A 30 -1.60 10.76 0.45
CA TYR A 30 -1.94 9.38 0.85
C TYR A 30 -2.17 9.24 2.36
N ILE A 31 -1.95 10.30 3.13
CA ILE A 31 -2.17 10.32 4.58
C ILE A 31 -3.61 10.76 4.83
N LEU A 32 -4.38 9.91 5.51
CA LEU A 32 -5.75 10.21 5.93
C LEU A 32 -5.77 11.18 7.10
N MET A 33 -4.99 10.88 8.14
CA MET A 33 -4.91 11.68 9.36
C MET A 33 -3.67 11.33 10.18
N GLU A 34 -3.40 12.10 11.23
CA GLU A 34 -2.47 11.76 12.30
C GLU A 34 -3.24 11.35 13.55
N LYS A 35 -2.81 10.27 14.21
CA LYS A 35 -3.36 9.82 15.49
C LYS A 35 -2.21 9.37 16.40
N ASN A 36 -2.12 9.94 17.59
CA ASN A 36 -1.09 9.59 18.59
C ASN A 36 0.34 9.66 18.04
N GLY A 37 0.65 10.66 17.19
CA GLY A 37 1.99 10.84 16.60
C GLY A 37 2.34 9.85 15.48
N VAL A 38 1.38 9.08 14.97
CA VAL A 38 1.53 8.16 13.83
C VAL A 38 0.63 8.59 12.69
N HIS A 39 1.14 8.55 11.46
CA HIS A 39 0.32 8.77 10.27
C HIS A 39 -0.55 7.55 9.96
N ILE A 40 -1.83 7.80 9.71
CA ILE A 40 -2.79 6.81 9.23
C ILE A 40 -2.89 6.94 7.71
N ILE A 41 -2.62 5.85 7.00
CA ILE A 41 -2.65 5.78 5.55
C ILE A 41 -4.10 5.63 5.08
N ASN A 42 -4.45 6.35 4.01
CA ASN A 42 -5.77 6.24 3.39
C ASN A 42 -5.91 4.91 2.62
N LEU A 43 -6.62 3.95 3.22
CA LEU A 43 -6.84 2.63 2.61
C LEU A 43 -7.73 2.67 1.36
N GLN A 44 -8.60 3.68 1.19
CA GLN A 44 -9.40 3.80 -0.03
C GLN A 44 -8.49 4.05 -1.25
N GLU A 45 -7.50 4.93 -1.09
CA GLU A 45 -6.47 5.16 -2.11
C GLU A 45 -5.61 3.91 -2.32
N THR A 46 -5.28 3.18 -1.25
CA THR A 46 -4.55 1.91 -1.35
C THR A 46 -5.30 0.87 -2.19
N VAL A 47 -6.61 0.69 -1.98
CA VAL A 47 -7.43 -0.25 -2.78
C VAL A 47 -7.43 0.16 -4.26
N ASN A 48 -7.62 1.45 -4.55
CA ASN A 48 -7.57 1.97 -5.91
C ASN A 48 -6.20 1.74 -6.59
N ALA A 49 -5.12 2.00 -5.85
CA ALA A 49 -3.75 1.79 -6.33
C ALA A 49 -3.42 0.31 -6.52
N MET A 50 -3.92 -0.56 -5.63
CA MET A 50 -3.75 -2.02 -5.72
C MET A 50 -4.39 -2.56 -7.01
N ASN A 51 -5.60 -2.11 -7.35
CA ASN A 51 -6.25 -2.49 -8.62
C ASN A 51 -5.41 -2.11 -9.84
N LYS A 52 -4.84 -0.89 -9.85
CA LYS A 52 -3.93 -0.45 -10.92
C LYS A 52 -2.67 -1.31 -11.00
N ALA A 53 -2.04 -1.59 -9.86
CA ALA A 53 -0.83 -2.41 -9.78
C ALA A 53 -1.08 -3.86 -10.22
N THR A 54 -2.20 -4.46 -9.81
CA THR A 54 -2.58 -5.82 -10.21
C THR A 54 -2.81 -5.90 -11.72
N ASN A 55 -3.44 -4.91 -12.33
CA ASN A 55 -3.61 -4.87 -13.79
C ASN A 55 -2.26 -4.75 -14.51
N PHE A 56 -1.38 -3.87 -14.04
CA PHE A 56 -0.03 -3.74 -14.58
C PHE A 56 0.78 -5.05 -14.48
N ILE A 57 0.71 -5.73 -13.35
CA ILE A 57 1.38 -7.03 -13.15
C ILE A 57 0.82 -8.09 -14.11
N LYS A 58 -0.51 -8.16 -14.28
CA LYS A 58 -1.15 -9.06 -15.25
C LYS A 58 -0.62 -8.80 -16.68
N ASP A 59 -0.48 -7.54 -17.07
CA ASP A 59 0.03 -7.17 -18.39
C ASP A 59 1.50 -7.59 -18.61
N ILE A 60 2.33 -7.55 -17.56
CA ILE A 60 3.72 -8.06 -17.64
C ILE A 60 3.73 -9.57 -17.81
N VAL A 61 2.98 -10.29 -16.97
CA VAL A 61 2.96 -11.76 -16.98
C VAL A 61 2.40 -12.31 -18.28
N THR A 62 1.37 -11.68 -18.85
CA THR A 62 0.81 -12.08 -20.16
C THR A 62 1.81 -11.92 -21.32
N LYS A 63 2.82 -11.06 -21.16
CA LYS A 63 3.91 -10.86 -22.13
C LYS A 63 5.14 -11.72 -21.82
N ASN A 64 5.02 -12.71 -20.92
CA ASN A 64 6.13 -13.52 -20.39
C ASN A 64 7.27 -12.68 -19.77
N GLY A 65 6.94 -11.52 -19.20
CA GLY A 65 7.90 -10.70 -18.47
C GLY A 65 8.19 -11.27 -17.08
N GLU A 66 9.38 -10.98 -16.57
CA GLU A 66 9.84 -11.42 -15.24
C GLU A 66 9.49 -10.40 -14.15
N ILE A 67 9.24 -10.89 -12.93
CA ILE A 67 8.98 -10.06 -11.74
C ILE A 67 10.01 -10.41 -10.68
N LEU A 68 10.86 -9.44 -10.35
CA LEU A 68 11.84 -9.57 -9.26
C LEU A 68 11.20 -9.18 -7.92
N PHE A 69 11.14 -10.12 -6.99
CA PHE A 69 10.76 -9.86 -5.61
C PHE A 69 12.00 -9.53 -4.78
N VAL A 70 11.95 -8.44 -4.02
CA VAL A 70 13.07 -7.98 -3.16
C VAL A 70 12.55 -7.71 -1.75
N GLY A 71 13.20 -8.34 -0.76
CA GLY A 71 12.95 -8.10 0.66
C GLY A 71 14.26 -8.19 1.44
N THR A 72 14.55 -7.19 2.27
CA THR A 72 15.81 -7.08 3.02
C THR A 72 15.63 -6.95 4.53
N LYS A 73 14.44 -6.53 4.98
CA LYS A 73 14.10 -6.47 6.39
C LYS A 73 13.71 -7.85 6.89
N LYS A 74 13.96 -8.10 8.18
CA LYS A 74 13.47 -9.32 8.84
C LYS A 74 11.94 -9.36 8.80
N GLN A 75 11.28 -8.23 9.08
CA GLN A 75 9.88 -7.87 8.81
C GLN A 75 9.74 -6.34 8.74
#